data_AF-A0A941BMH0-F1
#
_entry.id   AF-A0A941BMH0-F1
#
_cell.length_a   1.000
_cell.length_b   1.000
_cell.length_c   1.000
_cell.angle_alpha   90.00
_cell.angle_beta   90.00
_cell.angle_gamma   90.00
#
_symmetry.space_group_name_H-M   'P 1'
#
loop_
_entity.id
_entity.type
_entity.pdbx_description
1 polymer ?
#
loop_
_entity_poly.entity_id
_entity_poly.type
_entity_poly.pdbx_seq_one_letter_code
_entity_poly.pdbx_strand_id
1 'polypeptide(L)'
;MEPWWHQSVELLASGRKVEAIEVTHAAAEAGSLGAAVRLARFGEDAGLSPEDADAIIEDAVRIVKDGDCTAHWNLYSASELLLGSCDPEEKYWRVERHLQQYAKASGDPRAALAVARRYLFGTPVLQADISTAVDWYYCAAALGSEEATAELEAIVSDA
;
A
#
# COMPACT_ATOMS: atom_id res chain seq x y z
N MET A 1 -10.43 -2.82 4.79
CA MET A 1 -9.46 -3.89 5.06
C MET A 1 -10.20 -5.16 5.44
N GLU A 2 -9.66 -6.32 5.09
CA GLU A 2 -10.24 -7.62 5.46
C GLU A 2 -10.03 -7.92 6.97
N PRO A 3 -10.91 -8.69 7.63
CA PRO A 3 -10.85 -8.93 9.07
C PRO A 3 -9.55 -9.55 9.56
N TRP A 4 -8.98 -10.51 8.80
CA TRP A 4 -7.74 -11.19 9.14
C TRP A 4 -6.56 -10.20 9.28
N TRP A 5 -6.60 -9.08 8.55
CA TRP A 5 -5.52 -8.10 8.54
C TRP A 5 -5.35 -7.44 9.91
N HIS A 6 -6.46 -7.04 10.53
CA HIS A 6 -6.44 -6.41 11.85
C HIS A 6 -5.90 -7.38 12.92
N GLN A 7 -6.37 -8.63 12.88
CA GLN A 7 -5.89 -9.68 13.78
C GLN A 7 -4.39 -9.94 13.60
N SER A 8 -3.92 -10.06 12.35
CA SER A 8 -2.50 -10.24 12.04
C SER A 8 -1.66 -9.08 12.57
N VAL A 9 -2.11 -7.83 12.40
CA VAL A 9 -1.40 -6.63 12.90
C VAL A 9 -1.35 -6.60 14.42
N GLU A 10 -2.44 -6.91 15.11
CA GLU A 10 -2.49 -6.97 16.58
C GLU A 10 -1.56 -8.04 17.14
N LEU A 11 -1.54 -9.22 16.52
CA LEU A 11 -0.62 -10.30 16.88
C LEU A 11 0.83 -9.88 16.71
N LEU A 12 1.18 -9.22 15.60
CA LEU A 12 2.53 -8.67 15.41
C LEU A 12 2.89 -7.62 16.47
N ALA A 13 1.97 -6.68 16.75
CA ALA A 13 2.18 -5.65 17.77
C ALA A 13 2.39 -6.24 19.18
N SER A 14 1.83 -7.43 19.42
CA SER A 14 1.97 -8.19 20.67
C SER A 14 3.17 -9.15 20.68
N GLY A 15 4.02 -9.14 19.64
CA GLY A 15 5.17 -10.04 19.51
C GLY A 15 4.83 -11.48 19.12
N ARG A 16 3.57 -11.77 18.80
CA ARG A 16 3.05 -13.11 18.43
C ARG A 16 3.18 -13.36 16.93
N LYS A 17 4.42 -13.29 16.42
CA LYS A 17 4.71 -13.34 14.97
C LYS A 17 4.26 -14.65 14.31
N VAL A 18 4.51 -15.79 14.93
CA VAL A 18 4.12 -17.11 14.39
C VAL A 18 2.61 -17.17 14.17
N GLU A 19 1.83 -16.74 15.16
CA GLU A 19 0.36 -16.74 15.09
C GLU A 19 -0.15 -15.71 14.06
N ALA A 20 0.54 -14.58 13.90
CA ALA A 20 0.22 -13.62 12.85
C ALA A 20 0.41 -14.22 11.45
N ILE A 21 1.44 -15.05 11.27
CA ILE A 21 1.71 -15.77 10.02
C ILE A 21 0.66 -16.85 9.80
N GLU A 22 0.27 -17.62 10.82
CA GLU A 22 -0.79 -18.65 10.74
C GLU A 22 -2.14 -18.06 10.32
N VAL A 23 -2.56 -16.94 10.93
CA VAL A 23 -3.78 -16.22 10.55
C VAL A 23 -3.72 -15.74 9.10
N THR A 24 -2.54 -15.29 8.66
CA THR A 24 -2.33 -14.84 7.28
C THR A 24 -2.37 -16.01 6.29
N HIS A 25 -1.79 -17.17 6.64
CA HIS A 25 -1.88 -18.41 5.86
C HIS A 25 -3.32 -18.84 5.65
N ALA A 26 -4.09 -18.94 6.73
CA ALA A 26 -5.50 -19.32 6.64
C ALA A 26 -6.32 -18.38 5.73
N ALA A 27 -6.03 -17.08 5.74
CA ALA A 27 -6.68 -16.11 4.85
C ALA A 27 -6.25 -16.28 3.38
N ALA A 28 -4.98 -16.58 3.13
CA ALA A 28 -4.47 -16.85 1.78
C ALA A 28 -5.09 -18.13 1.19
N GLU A 29 -5.20 -19.21 1.99
CA GLU A 29 -5.87 -20.46 1.60
C GLU A 29 -7.37 -20.24 1.31
N ALA A 30 -8.00 -19.29 2.00
CA ALA A 30 -9.37 -18.86 1.73
C ALA A 30 -9.50 -17.95 0.48
N GLY A 31 -8.40 -17.65 -0.21
CA GLY A 31 -8.37 -16.88 -1.45
C GLY A 31 -8.14 -15.38 -1.29
N SER A 32 -7.73 -14.89 -0.12
CA SER A 32 -7.35 -13.48 0.04
C SER A 32 -6.03 -13.19 -0.68
N LEU A 33 -6.10 -12.34 -1.70
CA LEU A 33 -4.93 -11.89 -2.44
C LEU A 33 -4.00 -11.06 -1.55
N GLY A 34 -4.56 -10.19 -0.71
CA GLY A 34 -3.79 -9.38 0.24
C GLY A 34 -3.05 -10.22 1.27
N ALA A 35 -3.63 -11.35 1.69
CA ALA A 35 -2.97 -12.28 2.59
C ALA A 35 -1.80 -13.00 1.91
N ALA A 36 -1.98 -13.48 0.67
CA ALA A 36 -0.90 -14.08 -0.11
C ALA A 36 0.30 -13.13 -0.25
N VAL A 37 0.08 -11.87 -0.63
CA VAL A 37 1.14 -10.86 -0.72
C VAL A 37 1.78 -10.57 0.63
N ARG A 38 1.02 -10.62 1.73
CA ARG A 38 1.58 -10.46 3.07
C ARG A 38 2.47 -11.64 3.48
N LEU A 39 2.14 -12.87 3.09
CA LEU A 39 3.03 -14.02 3.27
C LEU A 39 4.34 -13.83 2.52
N ALA A 40 4.29 -13.38 1.27
CA ALA A 40 5.50 -13.06 0.50
C ALA A 40 6.40 -12.05 1.24
N ARG A 41 5.81 -11.07 1.93
CA ARG A 41 6.56 -10.13 2.79
C ARG A 41 7.13 -10.73 4.07
N PHE A 42 6.52 -11.78 4.61
CA PHE A 42 7.11 -12.55 5.70
C PHE A 42 8.25 -13.46 5.21
N GLY A 43 8.28 -13.80 3.92
CA GLY A 43 9.37 -14.53 3.26
C GLY A 43 9.65 -15.86 3.94
N GLU A 44 10.91 -16.08 4.33
CA GLU A 44 11.38 -17.32 4.96
C GLU A 44 10.65 -17.64 6.26
N ASP A 45 10.21 -16.64 7.03
CA ASP A 45 9.42 -16.87 8.25
C ASP A 45 8.06 -17.51 7.95
N ALA A 46 7.52 -17.27 6.75
CA ALA A 46 6.32 -17.92 6.24
C ALA A 46 6.61 -19.21 5.47
N GLY A 47 7.88 -19.64 5.39
CA GLY A 47 8.32 -20.83 4.68
C GLY A 47 8.47 -20.63 3.17
N LEU A 48 8.61 -19.39 2.69
CA LEU A 48 8.74 -19.07 1.27
C LEU A 48 10.20 -18.78 0.90
N SER A 49 10.64 -19.29 -0.25
CA SER A 49 11.89 -18.81 -0.85
C SER A 49 11.70 -17.40 -1.43
N PRO A 50 12.78 -16.66 -1.69
CA PRO A 50 12.70 -15.38 -2.40
C PRO A 50 11.98 -15.47 -3.74
N GLU A 51 12.24 -16.53 -4.52
CA GLU A 51 11.61 -16.75 -5.83
C GLU A 51 10.11 -17.01 -5.71
N ASP A 52 9.69 -17.79 -4.71
CA ASP A 52 8.26 -18.04 -4.45
C ASP A 52 7.55 -16.77 -3.98
N ALA A 53 8.19 -15.98 -3.12
CA ALA A 53 7.66 -14.70 -2.67
C ALA A 53 7.50 -13.71 -3.84
N ASP A 54 8.48 -13.64 -4.73
CA ASP A 54 8.41 -12.81 -5.94
C ASP A 54 7.30 -13.28 -6.88
N ALA A 55 7.17 -14.59 -7.11
CA ALA A 55 6.11 -15.15 -7.95
C ALA A 55 4.71 -14.80 -7.43
N ILE A 56 4.50 -14.88 -6.11
CA ILE A 56 3.24 -14.47 -5.48
C ILE A 56 2.92 -13.00 -5.74
N ILE A 57 3.93 -12.12 -5.66
CA ILE A 57 3.76 -10.68 -5.91
C ILE A 57 3.40 -10.43 -7.37
N GLU A 58 4.09 -11.06 -8.33
CA GLU A 58 3.81 -10.88 -9.76
C GLU A 58 2.41 -11.38 -10.13
N ASP A 59 2.00 -12.53 -9.60
CA ASP A 59 0.66 -13.05 -9.79
C ASP A 59 -0.40 -12.12 -9.21
N ALA A 60 -0.15 -11.56 -8.03
CA ALA A 60 -1.06 -10.60 -7.40
C ALA A 60 -1.17 -9.30 -8.18
N VAL A 61 -0.06 -8.73 -8.66
CA VAL A 61 -0.08 -7.53 -9.52
C VAL A 61 -0.92 -7.76 -10.78
N ARG A 62 -0.86 -8.97 -11.37
CA ARG A 62 -1.57 -9.31 -12.59
C ARG A 62 -3.09 -9.47 -12.41
N ILE A 63 -3.55 -9.89 -11.23
CA ILE A 63 -4.97 -10.24 -11.01
C ILE A 63 -5.71 -9.30 -10.05
N VAL A 64 -5.00 -8.40 -9.36
CA VAL A 64 -5.62 -7.46 -8.41
C VAL A 64 -6.66 -6.59 -9.12
N LYS A 65 -7.80 -6.38 -8.45
CA LYS A 65 -8.89 -5.52 -8.92
C LYS A 65 -8.78 -4.17 -8.23
N ASP A 66 -9.13 -3.10 -8.93
CA ASP A 66 -9.06 -1.72 -8.41
C ASP A 66 -9.72 -1.52 -7.04
N GLY A 67 -10.84 -2.23 -6.77
CA GLY A 67 -11.57 -2.15 -5.51
C GLY A 67 -10.98 -2.96 -4.34
N ASP A 68 -9.94 -3.76 -4.56
CA ASP A 68 -9.35 -4.60 -3.51
C ASP A 68 -8.32 -3.80 -2.69
N CYS A 69 -8.86 -3.02 -1.73
CA CYS A 69 -8.03 -2.18 -0.87
C CYS A 69 -6.99 -2.99 -0.06
N THR A 70 -7.31 -4.21 0.40
CA THR A 70 -6.37 -5.00 1.20
C THR A 70 -5.22 -5.49 0.34
N ALA A 71 -5.47 -5.94 -0.89
CA ALA A 71 -4.42 -6.33 -1.82
C ALA A 71 -3.55 -5.13 -2.20
N HIS A 72 -4.15 -3.98 -2.54
CA HIS A 72 -3.40 -2.78 -2.88
C HIS A 72 -2.52 -2.27 -1.74
N TRP A 73 -2.99 -2.31 -0.49
CA TRP A 73 -2.16 -1.95 0.66
C TRP A 73 -0.95 -2.89 0.83
N ASN A 74 -1.15 -4.19 0.66
CA ASN A 74 -0.06 -5.16 0.79
C ASN A 74 0.92 -5.10 -0.38
N LEU A 75 0.45 -4.87 -1.61
CA LEU A 75 1.28 -4.68 -2.81
C LEU A 75 2.08 -3.38 -2.76
N TYR A 76 1.47 -2.29 -2.29
CA TYR A 76 2.16 -1.04 -1.97
C TYR A 76 3.31 -1.32 -0.99
N SER A 77 3.00 -1.99 0.12
CA SER A 77 3.99 -2.29 1.15
C SER A 77 5.10 -3.24 0.67
N ALA A 78 4.80 -4.19 -0.21
CA ALA A 78 5.79 -5.09 -0.80
C ALA A 78 6.72 -4.34 -1.76
N SER A 79 6.18 -3.39 -2.53
CA SER A 79 6.94 -2.57 -3.48
C SER A 79 7.85 -1.56 -2.77
N GLU A 80 7.41 -0.99 -1.64
CA GLU A 80 8.25 -0.15 -0.75
C GLU A 80 9.44 -0.94 -0.18
N LEU A 81 9.29 -2.25 0.00
CA LEU A 81 10.37 -3.16 0.42
C LEU A 81 11.19 -3.71 -0.77
N LEU A 82 10.95 -3.21 -1.98
CA LEU A 82 11.59 -3.64 -3.23
C LEU A 82 11.44 -5.15 -3.53
N LEU A 83 10.33 -5.77 -3.09
CA LEU A 83 10.00 -7.15 -3.43
C LEU A 83 9.36 -7.26 -4.83
N GLY A 84 9.34 -8.47 -5.40
CA GLY A 84 8.90 -8.75 -6.77
C GLY A 84 10.08 -8.92 -7.72
N SER A 85 9.88 -9.61 -8.84
CA SER A 85 10.95 -9.96 -9.77
C SER A 85 11.20 -8.91 -10.85
N CYS A 86 10.42 -7.83 -10.89
CA CYS A 86 10.60 -6.75 -11.86
C CYS A 86 11.83 -5.88 -11.53
N ASP A 87 12.23 -5.04 -12.49
CA ASP A 87 13.32 -4.09 -12.27
C ASP A 87 12.96 -3.03 -11.19
N PRO A 88 13.98 -2.37 -10.59
CA PRO A 88 13.75 -1.39 -9.54
C PRO A 88 12.88 -0.19 -9.93
N GLU A 89 12.92 0.25 -11.19
CA GLU A 89 12.12 1.39 -11.65
C GLU A 89 10.64 1.04 -11.63
N GLU A 90 10.29 -0.14 -12.14
CA GLU A 90 8.93 -0.67 -12.08
C GLU A 90 8.43 -0.82 -10.63
N LYS A 91 9.29 -1.22 -9.68
CA LYS A 91 8.93 -1.29 -8.25
C LYS A 91 8.50 0.08 -7.71
N TYR A 92 9.23 1.14 -8.03
CA TYR A 92 8.82 2.49 -7.63
C TYR A 92 7.50 2.91 -8.28
N TRP A 93 7.27 2.56 -9.55
CA TRP A 93 5.96 2.82 -10.17
C TRP A 93 4.83 2.02 -9.53
N ARG A 94 5.09 0.81 -9.03
CA ARG A 94 4.09 0.01 -8.30
C ARG A 94 3.73 0.64 -6.97
N VAL A 95 4.69 1.25 -6.28
CA VAL A 95 4.42 2.06 -5.08
C VAL A 95 3.37 3.14 -5.40
N GLU A 96 3.61 3.95 -6.43
CA GLU A 96 2.69 5.04 -6.78
C GLU A 96 1.29 4.51 -7.12
N ARG A 97 1.22 3.50 -8.01
CA ARG A 97 -0.05 2.93 -8.48
C ARG A 97 -0.86 2.32 -7.36
N HIS A 98 -0.23 1.49 -6.52
CA HIS A 98 -0.95 0.77 -5.47
C HIS A 98 -1.33 1.68 -4.30
N LEU A 99 -0.55 2.71 -3.98
CA LEU A 99 -0.96 3.72 -3.00
C LEU A 99 -2.20 4.49 -3.49
N GLN A 100 -2.20 4.90 -4.77
CA GLN A 100 -3.35 5.59 -5.36
C GLN A 100 -4.61 4.73 -5.38
N GLN A 101 -4.50 3.45 -5.78
CA GLN A 101 -5.65 2.56 -5.76
C GLN A 101 -6.12 2.26 -4.33
N TYR A 102 -5.20 2.09 -3.38
CA TYR A 102 -5.55 1.96 -1.97
C TYR A 102 -6.30 3.19 -1.45
N ALA A 103 -5.82 4.40 -1.74
CA ALA A 103 -6.47 5.64 -1.32
C ALA A 103 -7.90 5.75 -1.89
N LYS A 104 -8.08 5.46 -3.18
CA LYS A 104 -9.40 5.46 -3.84
C LYS A 104 -10.35 4.43 -3.25
N ALA A 105 -9.88 3.20 -3.06
CA ALA A 105 -10.72 2.08 -2.64
C ALA A 105 -11.06 2.11 -1.14
N SER A 106 -10.17 2.65 -0.30
CA SER A 106 -10.35 2.68 1.15
C SER A 106 -11.04 3.94 1.67
N GLY A 107 -10.87 5.07 0.97
CA GLY A 107 -11.23 6.38 1.51
C GLY A 107 -10.41 6.75 2.76
N ASP A 108 -9.22 6.17 2.96
CA ASP A 108 -8.35 6.54 4.08
C ASP A 108 -7.76 7.95 3.85
N PRO A 109 -8.10 8.94 4.68
CA PRO A 109 -7.60 10.31 4.53
C PRO A 109 -6.07 10.39 4.55
N ARG A 110 -5.40 9.50 5.28
CA ARG A 110 -3.93 9.46 5.36
C ARG A 110 -3.31 8.92 4.08
N ALA A 111 -3.96 7.97 3.42
CA ALA A 111 -3.51 7.47 2.14
C ALA A 111 -3.64 8.53 1.05
N ALA A 112 -4.79 9.24 1.00
CA ALA A 112 -4.98 10.36 0.09
C ALA A 112 -3.94 11.47 0.33
N LEU A 113 -3.66 11.81 1.60
CA LEU A 113 -2.62 12.76 1.96
C LEU A 113 -1.22 12.29 1.52
N ALA A 114 -0.91 11.00 1.69
CA ALA A 114 0.37 10.45 1.25
C ALA A 114 0.53 10.55 -0.28
N VAL A 115 -0.54 10.30 -1.05
CA VAL A 115 -0.52 10.52 -2.51
C VAL A 115 -0.29 12.00 -2.84
N ALA A 116 -0.98 12.92 -2.16
CA ALA A 116 -0.83 14.35 -2.36
C ALA A 116 0.63 14.80 -2.19
N ARG A 117 1.28 14.36 -1.10
CA ARG A 117 2.68 14.67 -0.81
C ARG A 117 3.64 14.12 -1.85
N ARG A 118 3.40 12.91 -2.38
CA ARG A 118 4.23 12.33 -3.44
C ARG A 118 4.14 13.13 -4.74
N TYR A 119 2.97 13.65 -5.09
CA TYR A 119 2.84 14.59 -6.21
C TYR A 119 3.44 15.97 -5.90
N LEU A 120 3.35 16.46 -4.66
CA LEU A 120 3.90 17.77 -4.29
C LEU A 120 5.43 17.79 -4.40
N PHE A 121 6.10 16.75 -3.90
CA PHE A 121 7.56 16.69 -3.82
C PHE A 121 8.21 15.90 -4.95
N GLY A 122 7.43 15.09 -5.68
CA GLY A 122 7.96 14.10 -6.59
C GLY A 122 8.58 12.89 -5.88
N THR A 123 8.89 11.86 -6.65
CA THR A 123 9.56 10.63 -6.22
C THR A 123 10.62 10.24 -7.27
N PRO A 124 11.43 9.19 -7.08
CA PRO A 124 12.45 8.80 -8.06
C PRO A 124 11.90 8.56 -9.48
N VAL A 125 10.63 8.21 -9.60
CA VAL A 125 9.95 7.95 -10.89
C VAL A 125 8.88 8.99 -11.23
N LEU A 126 8.46 9.80 -10.26
CA LEU A 126 7.38 10.77 -10.42
C LEU A 126 7.92 12.19 -10.32
N GLN A 127 7.75 12.99 -11.37
CA GLN A 127 8.03 14.44 -11.26
C GLN A 127 6.98 15.12 -10.39
N ALA A 128 7.38 16.18 -9.70
CA ALA A 128 6.45 16.99 -8.94
C ALA A 128 5.36 17.58 -9.85
N ASP A 129 4.11 17.53 -9.41
CA ASP A 129 2.93 18.07 -10.07
C ASP A 129 2.00 18.67 -9.01
N ILE A 130 2.11 19.99 -8.85
CA ILE A 130 1.34 20.75 -7.86
C ILE A 130 -0.16 20.66 -8.13
N SER A 131 -0.58 20.64 -9.39
CA SER A 131 -2.00 20.57 -9.73
C SER A 131 -2.60 19.25 -9.22
N THR A 132 -1.95 18.14 -9.55
CA THR A 132 -2.39 16.82 -9.08
C THR A 132 -2.27 16.70 -7.56
N ALA A 133 -1.23 17.29 -6.95
CA ALA A 133 -1.09 17.31 -5.50
C ALA A 133 -2.28 18.00 -4.82
N VAL A 134 -2.66 19.19 -5.30
CA VAL A 134 -3.79 19.98 -4.77
C VAL A 134 -5.11 19.20 -4.85
N ASP A 135 -5.38 18.50 -5.96
CA ASP A 135 -6.57 17.66 -6.09
C ASP A 135 -6.61 16.56 -5.02
N TRP A 136 -5.46 15.91 -4.75
CA TRP A 136 -5.37 14.90 -3.70
C TRP A 136 -5.42 15.48 -2.29
N TYR A 137 -4.91 16.69 -2.06
CA TYR A 137 -5.10 17.41 -0.78
C TYR A 137 -6.57 17.71 -0.52
N TYR A 138 -7.30 18.21 -1.52
CA TYR A 138 -8.75 18.41 -1.40
C TYR A 138 -9.47 17.09 -1.11
N CYS A 139 -9.09 16.00 -1.78
CA CYS A 139 -9.63 14.68 -1.49
C CYS A 139 -9.38 14.26 -0.03
N ALA A 140 -8.14 14.38 0.45
CA ALA A 140 -7.77 14.05 1.83
C ALA A 140 -8.50 14.92 2.86
N ALA A 141 -8.61 16.23 2.62
CA ALA A 141 -9.35 17.16 3.47
C ALA A 141 -10.86 16.82 3.51
N ALA A 142 -11.45 16.49 2.36
CA ALA A 142 -12.85 16.05 2.27
C ALA A 142 -13.11 14.73 3.02
N LEU A 143 -12.10 13.86 3.11
CA LEU A 143 -12.12 12.63 3.91
C LEU A 143 -11.81 12.87 5.40
N GLY A 144 -11.61 14.12 5.83
CA GLY A 144 -11.43 14.51 7.22
C GLY A 144 -9.98 14.64 7.68
N SER A 145 -9.01 14.78 6.78
CA SER A 145 -7.62 15.07 7.14
C SER A 145 -7.44 16.55 7.50
N GLU A 146 -7.32 16.84 8.80
CA GLU A 146 -6.96 18.19 9.28
C GLU A 146 -5.56 18.60 8.80
N GLU A 147 -4.63 17.66 8.77
CA GLU A 147 -3.26 17.87 8.26
C GLU A 147 -3.28 18.27 6.78
N ALA A 148 -4.11 17.62 5.95
CA ALA A 148 -4.26 18.00 4.55
C ALA A 148 -4.84 19.40 4.39
N THR A 149 -5.76 19.81 5.27
CA THR A 149 -6.35 21.16 5.22
C THR A 149 -5.29 22.21 5.50
N ALA A 150 -4.49 22.02 6.55
CA ALA A 150 -3.42 22.94 6.91
C ALA A 150 -2.32 23.03 5.83
N GLU A 151 -1.90 21.88 5.28
CA GLU A 151 -0.90 21.86 4.20
C GLU A 151 -1.42 22.50 2.91
N LEU A 152 -2.69 22.25 2.56
CA LEU A 152 -3.33 22.86 1.41
C LEU A 152 -3.39 24.39 1.54
N GLU A 153 -3.79 24.90 2.71
CA GLU A 153 -3.82 26.34 3.00
C GLU A 153 -2.46 26.99 2.80
N ALA A 154 -1.38 26.34 3.24
CA ALA A 154 -0.01 26.84 3.03
C ALA A 154 0.35 26.87 1.54
N ILE A 155 0.05 25.79 0.79
CA ILE A 155 0.34 25.69 -0.65
C ILE A 155 -0.39 26.76 -1.45
N VAL A 156 -1.69 27.00 -1.17
CA VAL A 156 -2.48 27.99 -1.92
C VAL A 156 -2.19 29.43 -1.50
N SER A 157 -1.65 29.64 -0.30
CA SER A 157 -1.24 30.98 0.16
C SER A 157 0.09 31.44 -0.44
N ASP A 158 0.93 30.49 -0.85
CA ASP A 158 2.26 30.74 -1.44
C ASP A 158 2.26 30.76 -2.98
N ALA A 159 1.11 30.49 -3.63
CA ALA A 159 0.94 30.44 -5.10
C ALA A 159 0.43 31.77 -5.69
#